data_AF-A0A660ZX15-F1
#
_entry.id   AF-A0A660ZX15-F1
#
_cell.length_a   1.000
_cell.length_b   1.000
_cell.length_c   1.000
_cell.angle_alpha   90.00
_cell.angle_beta   90.00
_cell.angle_gamma   90.00
#
_symmetry.space_group_name_H-M   'P 1'
#
loop_
_entity.id
_entity.type
_entity.pdbx_description
1 polymer ?
#
loop_
_entity_poly.entity_id
_entity_poly.type
_entity_poly.pdbx_seq_one_letter_code
_entity_poly.pdbx_strand_id
1 'polypeptide(L)'
;MSEARKIAPAQGRLGVLTPGMGAVATTFYAGVFAARKGLTKPIGSLTQMGHIRLGKRTDDRQPLIKEFVPIASMDDIVFGGWDPINDDAYTAAKRAGVLKNEDLDPIKDELSAIKPMTAVFSNDWVKKLEVNHTKTGDNKYDLAEQLRADIRRFKEENKLDRVVIVWCASTEAYRELTDVHQTAAAFEQGLKDDNKHISPSQIYAWAAMMENIPLANGAPNLSVDVPAILELALERNIPIMGKDFKTGQT
;
A
#
# COMPACT_ATOMS: atom_id res chain seq x y z
N MET A 1 6.88 8.41 36.48
CA MET A 1 6.46 7.53 35.37
C MET A 1 5.53 8.34 34.50
N SER A 2 5.82 8.50 33.20
CA SER A 2 4.85 9.11 32.27
C SER A 2 3.57 8.28 32.30
N GLU A 3 2.39 8.91 32.23
CA GLU A 3 1.14 8.17 32.02
C GLU A 3 1.30 7.24 30.81
N ALA A 4 0.91 5.98 30.98
CA ALA A 4 0.96 5.02 29.90
C ALA A 4 0.00 5.49 28.79
N ARG A 5 0.52 5.71 27.58
CA ARG A 5 -0.32 6.08 26.43
C ARG A 5 -1.36 4.99 26.21
N LYS A 6 -2.64 5.37 26.13
CA LYS A 6 -3.73 4.46 25.77
C LYS A 6 -3.61 4.12 24.28
N ILE A 7 -3.20 2.89 23.97
CA ILE A 7 -3.09 2.39 22.60
C ILE A 7 -4.42 1.71 22.24
N ALA A 8 -5.03 2.11 21.12
CA ALA A 8 -6.24 1.47 20.62
C ALA A 8 -5.94 0.02 20.19
N PRO A 9 -6.85 -0.94 20.44
CA PRO A 9 -6.63 -2.33 20.02
C PRO A 9 -6.73 -2.46 18.49
N ALA A 10 -6.02 -3.42 17.92
CA ALA A 10 -6.04 -3.71 16.49
C ALA A 10 -7.25 -4.59 16.08
N GLN A 11 -8.44 -4.24 16.54
CA GLN A 11 -9.68 -4.98 16.26
C GLN A 11 -10.17 -4.76 14.83
N GLY A 12 -10.93 -5.75 14.32
CA GLY A 12 -11.58 -5.67 13.03
C GLY A 12 -10.68 -5.99 11.84
N ARG A 13 -11.30 -6.21 10.68
CA ARG A 13 -10.59 -6.62 9.46
C ARG A 13 -9.80 -5.45 8.88
N LEU A 14 -8.59 -5.76 8.41
CA LEU A 14 -7.67 -4.78 7.82
C LEU A 14 -7.54 -5.01 6.31
N GLY A 15 -7.99 -4.03 5.53
CA GLY A 15 -7.67 -3.93 4.12
C GLY A 15 -6.25 -3.46 3.88
N VAL A 16 -5.50 -4.18 3.06
CA VAL A 16 -4.21 -3.72 2.54
C VAL A 16 -4.34 -3.61 1.03
N LEU A 17 -4.41 -2.37 0.56
CA LEU A 17 -4.55 -2.04 -0.85
C LEU A 17 -3.17 -1.72 -1.45
N THR A 18 -2.78 -2.39 -2.54
CA THR A 18 -1.50 -2.10 -3.20
C THR A 18 -1.70 -1.62 -4.64
N PRO A 19 -1.45 -0.34 -4.93
CA PRO A 19 -1.18 0.10 -6.29
C PRO A 19 0.07 -0.63 -6.80
N GLY A 20 -0.06 -1.39 -7.88
CA GLY A 20 0.95 -2.32 -8.40
C GLY A 20 0.86 -3.69 -7.72
N MET A 21 0.17 -4.64 -8.37
CA MET A 21 0.08 -6.05 -8.00
C MET A 21 1.14 -6.91 -8.71
N GLY A 22 2.36 -6.37 -8.82
CA GLY A 22 3.50 -7.06 -9.40
C GLY A 22 4.24 -7.98 -8.41
N ALA A 23 5.53 -8.19 -8.65
CA ALA A 23 6.36 -9.15 -7.90
C ALA A 23 6.35 -8.92 -6.38
N VAL A 24 6.49 -7.67 -5.92
CA VAL A 24 6.56 -7.35 -4.48
C VAL A 24 5.22 -7.63 -3.79
N ALA A 25 4.12 -7.08 -4.32
CA ALA A 25 2.80 -7.24 -3.74
C ALA A 25 2.36 -8.72 -3.71
N THR A 26 2.51 -9.44 -4.83
CA THR A 26 2.09 -10.83 -4.92
C THR A 26 2.92 -11.78 -4.05
N THR A 27 4.23 -11.53 -3.94
CA THR A 27 5.09 -12.28 -3.00
C THR A 27 4.70 -11.99 -1.55
N PHE A 28 4.35 -10.75 -1.23
CA PHE A 28 3.85 -10.38 0.10
C PHE A 28 2.53 -11.10 0.43
N TYR A 29 1.55 -11.08 -0.49
CA TYR A 29 0.29 -11.79 -0.30
C TYR A 29 0.51 -13.28 -0.08
N ALA A 30 1.34 -13.89 -0.93
CA ALA A 30 1.67 -15.31 -0.86
C ALA A 30 2.33 -15.67 0.47
N GLY A 31 3.30 -14.88 0.93
CA GLY A 31 3.96 -15.07 2.22
C GLY A 31 3.01 -15.01 3.40
N VAL A 32 2.06 -14.07 3.39
CA VAL A 32 1.04 -13.96 4.45
C VAL A 32 0.07 -15.13 4.43
N PHE A 33 -0.41 -15.54 3.25
CA PHE A 33 -1.32 -16.69 3.13
C PHE A 33 -0.66 -18.01 3.52
N ALA A 34 0.60 -18.22 3.12
CA ALA A 34 1.34 -19.41 3.52
C ALA A 34 1.63 -19.42 5.03
N ALA A 35 2.03 -18.28 5.60
CA ALA A 35 2.33 -18.18 7.03
C ALA A 35 1.10 -18.38 7.91
N ARG A 36 -0.06 -17.79 7.57
CA ARG A 36 -1.29 -17.96 8.35
C ARG A 36 -1.81 -19.40 8.32
N LYS A 37 -1.61 -20.12 7.22
CA LYS A 37 -1.94 -21.56 7.10
C LYS A 37 -0.92 -22.48 7.76
N GLY A 38 0.15 -21.94 8.35
CA GLY A 38 1.23 -22.72 8.95
C GLY A 38 2.10 -23.48 7.94
N LEU A 39 2.01 -23.15 6.64
CA LEU A 39 2.81 -23.79 5.59
C LEU A 39 4.27 -23.34 5.62
N THR A 40 4.52 -22.13 6.12
CA THR A 40 5.86 -21.58 6.31
C THR A 40 5.93 -20.66 7.53
N LYS A 41 7.14 -20.35 7.97
CA LYS A 41 7.38 -19.32 8.99
C LYS A 41 7.57 -17.96 8.30
N PRO A 42 7.12 -16.84 8.89
CA PRO A 42 7.27 -15.50 8.30
C PRO A 42 8.70 -14.95 8.47
N ILE A 43 9.69 -15.68 7.96
CA ILE A 43 11.12 -15.36 8.07
C ILE A 43 11.39 -14.01 7.42
N GLY A 44 12.15 -13.16 8.12
CA GLY A 44 12.45 -11.78 7.70
C GLY A 44 11.42 -10.74 8.16
N SER A 45 10.27 -11.16 8.69
CA SER A 45 9.28 -10.21 9.21
C SER A 45 9.62 -9.76 10.64
N LEU A 46 10.00 -8.49 10.78
CA LEU A 46 10.31 -7.87 12.07
C LEU A 46 9.11 -7.94 13.03
N THR A 47 7.90 -7.64 12.56
CA THR A 47 6.72 -7.61 13.43
C THR A 47 6.32 -9.00 13.92
N GLN A 48 6.64 -10.06 13.17
CA GLN A 48 6.19 -11.42 13.44
C GLN A 48 7.22 -12.28 14.18
N MET A 49 8.51 -12.01 13.97
CA MET A 49 9.62 -12.80 14.53
C MET A 49 10.61 -11.96 15.35
N GLY A 50 10.51 -10.63 15.30
CA GLY A 50 11.37 -9.74 16.06
C GLY A 50 10.98 -9.67 17.53
N HIS A 51 11.98 -9.44 18.38
CA HIS A 51 11.82 -9.24 19.82
C HIS A 51 12.09 -7.79 20.19
N ILE A 52 11.41 -7.29 21.22
CA ILE A 52 11.67 -5.96 21.81
C ILE A 52 12.34 -6.12 23.18
N ARG A 53 13.53 -5.54 23.36
CA ARG A 53 14.23 -5.61 24.65
C ARG A 53 13.66 -4.60 25.64
N LEU A 54 13.19 -5.10 26.78
CA LEU A 54 12.64 -4.30 27.87
C LEU A 54 13.60 -4.27 29.07
N GLY A 55 14.28 -3.15 29.31
CA GLY A 55 15.24 -3.00 30.41
C GLY A 55 16.67 -3.36 30.03
N LYS A 56 17.46 -3.83 31.00
CA LYS A 56 18.88 -4.14 30.79
C LYS A 56 19.05 -5.45 30.03
N ARG A 57 20.23 -5.63 29.42
CA ARG A 57 20.59 -6.85 28.69
C ARG A 57 20.55 -8.11 29.58
N THR A 58 20.76 -7.96 30.88
CA THR A 58 20.77 -9.03 31.88
C THR A 58 19.38 -9.47 32.33
N ASP A 59 18.33 -8.71 31.99
CA ASP A 59 16.99 -8.91 32.59
C ASP A 59 16.18 -9.98 31.83
N ASP A 60 16.69 -10.50 30.71
CA ASP A 60 16.06 -11.51 29.83
C ASP A 60 14.60 -11.21 29.41
N ARG A 61 14.18 -9.94 29.50
CA ARG A 61 12.85 -9.50 29.08
C ARG A 61 12.87 -9.07 27.62
N GLN A 62 12.62 -10.04 26.74
CA GLN A 62 12.58 -9.82 25.30
C GLN A 62 11.34 -10.49 24.70
N PRO A 63 10.11 -9.98 24.93
CA PRO A 63 8.92 -10.55 24.29
C PRO A 63 8.96 -10.35 22.77
N LEU A 64 8.19 -11.15 22.05
CA LEU A 64 7.95 -10.93 20.62
C LEU A 64 7.21 -9.60 20.42
N ILE A 65 7.52 -8.87 19.35
CA ILE A 65 6.87 -7.59 19.04
C ILE A 65 5.35 -7.77 18.94
N LYS A 66 4.89 -8.81 18.25
CA LYS A 66 3.45 -9.14 18.12
C LYS A 66 2.75 -9.48 19.44
N GLU A 67 3.49 -9.88 20.48
CA GLU A 67 2.96 -10.14 21.82
C GLU A 67 3.00 -8.90 22.72
N PHE A 68 3.78 -7.89 22.32
CA PHE A 68 3.99 -6.66 23.08
C PHE A 68 3.07 -5.51 22.64
N VAL A 69 2.84 -5.36 21.34
CA VAL A 69 1.95 -4.31 20.78
C VAL A 69 0.74 -4.91 20.07
N PRO A 70 -0.45 -4.30 20.19
CA PRO A 70 -1.64 -4.77 19.50
C PRO A 70 -1.52 -4.47 18.00
N ILE A 71 -1.06 -5.47 17.23
CA ILE A 71 -1.02 -5.43 15.76
C ILE A 71 -2.07 -6.37 15.18
N ALA A 72 -2.52 -6.11 13.95
CA ALA A 72 -3.51 -6.95 13.29
C ALA A 72 -2.97 -8.37 13.08
N SER A 73 -3.81 -9.39 13.27
CA SER A 73 -3.46 -10.77 12.93
C SER A 73 -3.37 -10.92 11.41
N MET A 74 -2.58 -11.88 10.92
CA MET A 74 -2.58 -12.25 9.50
C MET A 74 -3.94 -12.78 9.03
N ASP A 75 -4.75 -13.32 9.94
CA ASP A 75 -6.10 -13.79 9.65
C ASP A 75 -7.09 -12.64 9.38
N ASP A 76 -6.80 -11.46 9.93
CA ASP A 76 -7.64 -10.26 9.76
C ASP A 76 -7.31 -9.48 8.48
N ILE A 77 -6.22 -9.83 7.79
CA ILE A 77 -5.75 -9.11 6.61
C ILE A 77 -6.52 -9.55 5.36
N VAL A 78 -7.01 -8.56 4.62
CA VAL A 78 -7.66 -8.71 3.30
C VAL A 78 -6.88 -7.90 2.29
N PHE A 79 -6.41 -8.55 1.23
CA PHE A 79 -5.65 -7.92 0.15
C PHE A 79 -6.53 -7.48 -1.01
N GLY A 80 -6.15 -6.37 -1.61
CA GLY A 80 -6.68 -5.87 -2.88
C GLY A 80 -5.69 -4.90 -3.49
N GLY A 81 -6.01 -4.38 -4.68
CA GLY A 81 -5.10 -3.44 -5.31
C GLY A 81 -5.54 -3.04 -6.70
N TRP A 82 -4.67 -2.27 -7.33
CA TRP A 82 -4.82 -1.81 -8.71
C TRP A 82 -3.60 -2.23 -9.49
N ASP A 83 -3.79 -2.59 -10.74
CA ASP A 83 -2.67 -2.84 -11.64
C ASP A 83 -3.06 -2.44 -13.06
N PRO A 84 -2.16 -1.82 -13.85
CA PRO A 84 -2.44 -1.54 -15.25
C PRO A 84 -2.43 -2.80 -16.15
N ILE A 85 -2.12 -3.97 -15.58
CA ILE A 85 -2.21 -5.29 -16.22
C ILE A 85 -3.30 -6.13 -15.54
N ASN A 86 -4.20 -6.72 -16.34
CA ASN A 86 -5.37 -7.46 -15.83
C ASN A 86 -5.09 -8.92 -15.42
N ASP A 87 -4.05 -9.16 -14.61
CA ASP A 87 -3.77 -10.49 -14.06
C ASP A 87 -4.21 -10.61 -12.62
N ASP A 88 -4.85 -11.73 -12.26
CA ASP A 88 -5.04 -12.06 -10.85
C ASP A 88 -3.70 -12.27 -10.13
N ALA A 89 -3.71 -12.19 -8.79
CA ALA A 89 -2.47 -12.22 -8.02
C ALA A 89 -1.70 -13.56 -8.16
N TYR A 90 -2.38 -14.68 -8.44
CA TYR A 90 -1.70 -15.97 -8.69
C TYR A 90 -0.94 -15.93 -10.02
N THR A 91 -1.59 -15.43 -11.07
CA THR A 91 -1.01 -15.29 -12.41
C THR A 91 0.18 -14.32 -12.38
N ALA A 92 0.02 -13.19 -11.70
CA ALA A 92 1.09 -12.21 -11.51
C ALA A 92 2.25 -12.78 -10.66
N ALA A 93 1.97 -13.55 -9.60
CA ALA A 93 3.00 -14.23 -8.80
C ALA A 93 3.83 -15.22 -9.65
N LYS A 94 3.15 -16.04 -10.47
CA LYS A 94 3.83 -16.99 -11.37
C LYS A 94 4.68 -16.29 -12.41
N ARG A 95 4.17 -15.19 -12.98
CA ARG A 95 4.93 -14.39 -13.95
C ARG A 95 6.16 -13.75 -13.32
N ALA A 96 6.04 -13.27 -12.08
CA ALA A 96 7.15 -12.67 -11.35
C ALA A 96 8.29 -13.67 -11.09
N GLY A 97 7.98 -14.97 -10.98
CA GLY A 97 8.99 -16.03 -10.87
C GLY A 97 9.82 -15.98 -9.58
N VAL A 98 9.34 -15.28 -8.55
CA VAL A 98 10.01 -15.17 -7.25
C VAL A 98 9.81 -16.45 -6.42
N LEU A 99 8.57 -16.95 -6.41
CA LEU A 99 8.18 -18.19 -5.73
C LEU A 99 7.96 -19.31 -6.74
N LYS A 100 8.16 -20.56 -6.32
CA LYS A 100 7.94 -21.72 -7.18
C LYS A 100 6.46 -22.14 -7.15
N ASN A 101 6.05 -22.98 -8.11
CA ASN A 101 4.68 -23.52 -8.12
C ASN A 101 4.35 -24.28 -6.84
N GLU A 102 5.30 -25.04 -6.27
CA GLU A 102 5.12 -25.76 -5.00
C GLU A 102 4.79 -24.83 -3.81
N ASP A 103 5.27 -23.58 -3.84
CA ASP A 103 4.95 -22.57 -2.82
C ASP A 103 3.57 -21.94 -3.06
N LEU A 104 3.17 -21.79 -4.32
CA LEU A 104 1.95 -21.05 -4.72
C LEU A 104 0.70 -21.93 -4.78
N ASP A 105 0.83 -23.18 -5.20
CA ASP A 105 -0.31 -24.07 -5.43
C ASP A 105 -1.19 -24.29 -4.18
N PRO A 106 -0.64 -24.43 -2.95
CA PRO A 106 -1.44 -24.54 -1.72
C PRO A 106 -2.28 -23.29 -1.35
N ILE A 107 -1.98 -22.15 -1.96
CA ILE A 107 -2.62 -20.85 -1.71
C ILE A 107 -3.23 -20.25 -2.99
N LYS A 108 -3.35 -21.06 -4.04
CA LYS A 108 -3.84 -20.64 -5.36
C LYS A 108 -5.22 -19.99 -5.29
N ASP A 109 -6.17 -20.63 -4.61
CA ASP A 109 -7.56 -20.14 -4.59
C ASP A 109 -7.67 -18.74 -3.99
N GLU A 110 -6.90 -18.46 -2.95
CA GLU A 110 -6.88 -17.14 -2.29
C GLU A 110 -6.17 -16.09 -3.14
N LEU A 111 -5.07 -16.45 -3.82
CA LEU A 111 -4.38 -15.54 -4.73
C LEU A 111 -5.21 -15.23 -5.99
N SER A 112 -5.82 -16.24 -6.61
CA SER A 112 -6.67 -16.07 -7.80
C SER A 112 -7.95 -15.29 -7.51
N ALA A 113 -8.41 -15.25 -6.25
CA ALA A 113 -9.52 -14.42 -5.84
C ALA A 113 -9.19 -12.91 -5.85
N ILE A 114 -7.91 -12.54 -5.73
CA ILE A 114 -7.47 -11.15 -5.73
C ILE A 114 -7.26 -10.70 -7.18
N LYS A 115 -8.26 -10.00 -7.72
CA LYS A 115 -8.21 -9.41 -9.07
C LYS A 115 -7.90 -7.91 -8.98
N PRO A 116 -7.03 -7.38 -9.84
CA PRO A 116 -6.70 -5.96 -9.82
C PRO A 116 -7.90 -5.13 -10.26
N MET A 117 -8.13 -4.02 -9.57
CA MET A 117 -8.94 -2.92 -10.08
C MET A 117 -8.16 -2.17 -11.17
N THR A 118 -8.88 -1.46 -12.05
CA THR A 118 -8.23 -0.66 -13.11
C THR A 118 -7.38 0.46 -12.52
N ALA A 119 -6.13 0.59 -12.96
CA ALA A 119 -5.18 1.53 -12.37
C ALA A 119 -5.21 2.92 -13.02
N VAL A 120 -4.97 3.96 -12.22
CA VAL A 120 -4.46 5.24 -12.76
C VAL A 120 -3.00 5.04 -13.16
N PHE A 121 -2.68 5.24 -14.44
CA PHE A 121 -1.36 4.98 -15.00
C PHE A 121 -1.06 5.96 -16.14
N SER A 122 0.22 6.29 -16.35
CA SER A 122 0.65 7.12 -17.48
C SER A 122 2.06 6.75 -17.95
N ASN A 123 2.21 6.54 -19.26
CA ASN A 123 3.51 6.25 -19.88
C ASN A 123 4.49 7.44 -19.83
N ASP A 124 4.01 8.65 -19.53
CA ASP A 124 4.86 9.82 -19.32
C ASP A 124 5.71 9.72 -18.04
N TRP A 125 5.26 8.88 -17.11
CA TRP A 125 5.92 8.62 -15.84
C TRP A 125 6.59 7.24 -15.81
N VAL A 126 6.03 6.26 -16.54
CA VAL A 126 6.57 4.89 -16.64
C VAL A 126 6.61 4.45 -18.11
N LYS A 127 7.78 4.57 -18.75
CA LYS A 127 7.89 4.45 -20.23
C LYS A 127 7.78 3.03 -20.80
N LYS A 128 8.25 2.00 -20.07
CA LYS A 128 8.45 0.64 -20.60
C LYS A 128 7.45 -0.37 -20.06
N LEU A 129 6.16 -0.01 -20.09
CA LEU A 129 5.09 -0.91 -19.66
C LEU A 129 3.94 -0.87 -20.66
N GLU A 130 3.59 -2.04 -21.18
CA GLU A 130 2.36 -2.24 -21.95
C GLU A 130 1.22 -2.51 -20.99
N VAL A 131 0.10 -1.81 -21.19
CA VAL A 131 -1.01 -1.76 -20.23
C VAL A 131 -2.33 -2.04 -20.93
N ASN A 132 -3.23 -2.73 -20.23
CA ASN A 132 -4.56 -3.10 -20.75
C ASN A 132 -5.68 -2.93 -19.70
N HIS A 133 -5.36 -2.40 -18.53
CA HIS A 133 -6.27 -2.34 -17.38
C HIS A 133 -6.21 -1.00 -16.66
N THR A 134 -6.38 0.09 -17.40
CA THR A 134 -6.24 1.46 -16.89
C THR A 134 -7.59 2.18 -16.78
N LYS A 135 -7.68 3.13 -15.85
CA LYS A 135 -8.82 4.05 -15.74
C LYS A 135 -8.82 5.07 -16.88
N THR A 136 -10.00 5.53 -17.24
CA THR A 136 -10.24 6.64 -18.16
C THR A 136 -11.20 7.64 -17.51
N GLY A 137 -11.07 8.92 -17.82
CA GLY A 137 -11.86 10.01 -17.27
C GLY A 137 -11.54 11.32 -18.01
N ASP A 138 -12.32 12.38 -17.77
CA ASP A 138 -12.15 13.65 -18.50
C ASP A 138 -10.92 14.43 -18.01
N ASN A 139 -10.56 14.27 -16.73
CA ASN A 139 -9.36 14.83 -16.13
C ASN A 139 -8.85 13.95 -14.97
N LYS A 140 -7.73 14.34 -14.36
CA LYS A 140 -7.14 13.63 -13.20
C LYS A 140 -8.01 13.65 -11.96
N TYR A 141 -8.88 14.64 -11.79
CA TYR A 141 -9.83 14.68 -10.68
C TYR A 141 -10.85 13.54 -10.81
N ASP A 142 -11.36 13.27 -12.01
CA ASP A 142 -12.27 12.13 -12.24
C ASP A 142 -11.58 10.80 -11.96
N LEU A 143 -10.31 10.67 -12.36
CA LEU A 143 -9.50 9.49 -12.04
C LEU A 143 -9.33 9.32 -10.53
N ALA A 144 -9.13 10.42 -9.80
CA ALA A 144 -9.03 10.44 -8.34
C ALA A 144 -10.35 10.02 -7.68
N GLU A 145 -11.50 10.53 -8.16
CA GLU A 145 -12.82 10.14 -7.66
C GLU A 145 -13.11 8.66 -7.89
N GLN A 146 -12.68 8.10 -9.02
CA GLN A 146 -12.77 6.65 -9.27
C GLN A 146 -11.93 5.84 -8.28
N LEU A 147 -10.73 6.29 -7.91
CA LEU A 147 -9.94 5.64 -6.87
C LEU A 147 -10.62 5.68 -5.51
N ARG A 148 -11.24 6.83 -5.16
CA ARG A 148 -12.03 6.95 -3.92
C ARG A 148 -13.23 6.00 -3.92
N ALA A 149 -13.93 5.88 -5.05
CA ALA A 149 -15.04 4.95 -5.21
C ALA A 149 -14.59 3.48 -5.05
N ASP A 150 -13.45 3.12 -5.65
CA ASP A 150 -12.85 1.80 -5.52
C ASP A 150 -12.52 1.46 -4.06
N ILE A 151 -11.91 2.40 -3.35
CA ILE A 151 -11.58 2.27 -1.92
C ILE A 151 -12.85 1.99 -1.10
N ARG A 152 -13.89 2.80 -1.28
CA ARG A 152 -15.16 2.66 -0.53
C ARG A 152 -15.82 1.32 -0.82
N ARG A 153 -15.89 0.95 -2.10
CA ARG A 153 -16.45 -0.34 -2.55
C ARG A 153 -15.67 -1.51 -1.95
N PHE A 154 -14.34 -1.49 -2.02
CA PHE A 154 -13.51 -2.53 -1.41
C PHE A 154 -13.74 -2.65 0.10
N LYS A 155 -13.87 -1.52 0.80
CA LYS A 155 -14.17 -1.47 2.23
C LYS A 155 -15.53 -2.12 2.55
N GLU A 156 -16.56 -1.76 1.79
CA GLU A 156 -17.94 -2.26 1.97
C GLU A 156 -18.04 -3.76 1.66
N GLU A 157 -17.60 -4.19 0.48
CA GLU A 157 -17.70 -5.57 0.01
C GLU A 157 -16.97 -6.55 0.93
N ASN A 158 -15.84 -6.12 1.51
CA ASN A 158 -15.03 -6.95 2.39
C ASN A 158 -15.32 -6.75 3.89
N LYS A 159 -16.25 -5.85 4.25
CA LYS A 159 -16.62 -5.51 5.63
C LYS A 159 -15.39 -5.12 6.46
N LEU A 160 -14.63 -4.15 5.96
CA LEU A 160 -13.36 -3.73 6.55
C LEU A 160 -13.56 -2.57 7.52
N ASP A 161 -12.98 -2.69 8.71
CA ASP A 161 -12.97 -1.62 9.70
C ASP A 161 -11.89 -0.59 9.35
N ARG A 162 -10.75 -1.08 8.84
CA ARG A 162 -9.53 -0.30 8.59
C ARG A 162 -8.98 -0.62 7.22
N VAL A 163 -8.35 0.36 6.59
CA VAL A 163 -7.66 0.20 5.31
C VAL A 163 -6.33 0.95 5.38
N VAL A 164 -5.30 0.38 4.77
CA VAL A 164 -4.02 1.04 4.50
C VAL A 164 -3.66 0.84 3.03
N ILE A 165 -3.04 1.84 2.43
CA ILE A 165 -2.46 1.74 1.08
C ILE A 165 -0.95 1.57 1.19
N VAL A 166 -0.39 0.62 0.45
CA VAL A 166 1.05 0.41 0.32
C VAL A 166 1.41 0.44 -1.15
N TRP A 167 2.12 1.48 -1.59
CA TRP A 167 2.55 1.64 -2.98
C TRP A 167 3.60 0.57 -3.32
N CYS A 168 3.28 -0.29 -4.29
CA CYS A 168 4.17 -1.33 -4.81
C CYS A 168 4.31 -1.26 -6.35
N ALA A 169 3.83 -0.18 -6.98
CA ALA A 169 3.90 0.03 -8.40
C ALA A 169 5.28 0.53 -8.84
N SER A 170 5.49 0.50 -10.15
CA SER A 170 6.72 0.94 -10.80
C SER A 170 7.16 2.34 -10.35
N THR A 171 8.46 2.51 -10.17
CA THR A 171 9.06 3.81 -9.91
C THR A 171 8.74 4.78 -11.04
N GLU A 172 8.13 5.90 -10.68
CA GLU A 172 7.83 6.99 -11.61
C GLU A 172 9.09 7.83 -11.89
N ALA A 173 9.20 8.35 -13.11
CA ALA A 173 10.26 9.29 -13.48
C ALA A 173 10.22 10.53 -12.57
N TYR A 174 11.37 10.92 -12.04
CA TYR A 174 11.46 12.12 -11.20
C TYR A 174 11.10 13.39 -12.00
N ARG A 175 10.32 14.27 -11.38
CA ARG A 175 10.06 15.64 -11.85
C ARG A 175 10.12 16.59 -10.66
N GLU A 176 10.59 17.80 -10.91
CA GLU A 176 10.62 18.85 -9.88
C GLU A 176 9.22 19.30 -9.49
N LEU A 177 9.08 19.70 -8.22
CA LEU A 177 7.85 20.28 -7.72
C LEU A 177 7.64 21.66 -8.35
N THR A 178 6.40 21.92 -8.75
CA THR A 178 5.92 23.21 -9.25
C THR A 178 4.85 23.78 -8.31
N ASP A 179 4.29 24.94 -8.66
CA ASP A 179 3.26 25.64 -7.89
C ASP A 179 2.04 24.77 -7.57
N VAL A 180 1.71 23.80 -8.45
CA VAL A 180 0.57 22.88 -8.25
C VAL A 180 0.74 21.99 -7.01
N HIS A 181 1.95 21.82 -6.49
CA HIS A 181 2.23 20.95 -5.34
C HIS A 181 2.32 21.72 -4.02
N GLN A 182 2.20 23.05 -4.03
CA GLN A 182 2.51 23.87 -2.85
C GLN A 182 1.41 23.87 -1.80
N THR A 183 0.15 23.77 -2.22
CA THR A 183 -1.00 23.76 -1.31
C THR A 183 -2.04 22.72 -1.73
N ALA A 184 -2.82 22.24 -0.77
CA ALA A 184 -3.93 21.32 -1.02
C ALA A 184 -4.91 21.86 -2.07
N ALA A 185 -5.23 23.16 -2.00
CA ALA A 185 -6.13 23.82 -2.95
C ALA A 185 -5.54 23.89 -4.37
N ALA A 186 -4.26 24.25 -4.51
CA ALA A 186 -3.59 24.30 -5.81
C ALA A 186 -3.50 22.89 -6.44
N PHE A 187 -3.26 21.87 -5.61
CA PHE A 187 -3.19 20.49 -6.07
C PHE A 187 -4.54 19.98 -6.57
N GLU A 188 -5.62 20.22 -5.81
CA GLU A 188 -6.97 19.83 -6.23
C GLU A 188 -7.40 20.55 -7.52
N GLN A 189 -7.10 21.85 -7.64
CA GLN A 189 -7.35 22.57 -8.89
C GLN A 189 -6.51 21.99 -10.04
N GLY A 190 -5.25 21.63 -9.79
CA GLY A 190 -4.39 20.97 -10.77
C GLY A 190 -4.90 19.61 -11.23
N LEU A 191 -5.61 18.86 -10.37
CA LEU A 191 -6.29 17.62 -10.77
C LEU A 191 -7.41 17.92 -11.77
N LYS A 192 -8.21 18.97 -11.52
CA LYS A 192 -9.33 19.39 -12.39
C LYS A 192 -8.83 19.93 -13.74
N ASP A 193 -7.70 20.62 -13.72
CA ASP A 193 -7.07 21.21 -14.90
C ASP A 193 -6.17 20.22 -15.68
N ASP A 194 -6.17 18.94 -15.31
CA ASP A 194 -5.31 17.89 -15.87
C ASP A 194 -3.82 18.24 -15.91
N ASN A 195 -3.31 18.86 -14.84
CA ASN A 195 -1.96 19.39 -14.82
C ASN A 195 -0.92 18.27 -14.99
N LYS A 196 -0.14 18.32 -16.08
CA LYS A 196 0.88 17.31 -16.45
C LYS A 196 1.95 17.04 -15.39
N HIS A 197 2.15 17.94 -14.42
CA HIS A 197 3.13 17.77 -13.35
C HIS A 197 2.64 16.89 -12.21
N ILE A 198 1.34 16.62 -12.12
CA ILE A 198 0.79 15.68 -11.15
C ILE A 198 0.97 14.24 -11.65
N SER A 199 1.65 13.40 -10.88
CA SER A 199 1.91 12.00 -11.21
C SER A 199 0.78 11.06 -10.77
N PRO A 200 0.66 9.85 -11.37
CA PRO A 200 -0.27 8.84 -10.88
C PRO A 200 -0.17 8.58 -9.38
N SER A 201 1.04 8.38 -8.83
CA SER A 201 1.22 8.11 -7.39
C SER A 201 0.70 9.22 -6.48
N GLN A 202 0.78 10.48 -6.92
CA GLN A 202 0.22 11.62 -6.19
C GLN A 202 -1.31 11.64 -6.25
N ILE A 203 -1.93 11.15 -7.34
CA ILE A 203 -3.39 10.98 -7.43
C ILE A 203 -3.87 9.93 -6.43
N TYR A 204 -3.15 8.81 -6.29
CA TYR A 204 -3.44 7.82 -5.24
C TYR A 204 -3.24 8.40 -3.83
N ALA A 205 -2.19 9.19 -3.62
CA ALA A 205 -1.96 9.85 -2.33
C ALA A 205 -3.09 10.80 -1.96
N TRP A 206 -3.52 11.64 -2.89
CA TRP A 206 -4.67 12.53 -2.69
C TRP A 206 -5.95 11.74 -2.39
N ALA A 207 -6.26 10.71 -3.18
CA ALA A 207 -7.43 9.86 -2.95
C ALA A 207 -7.41 9.20 -1.57
N ALA A 208 -6.24 8.71 -1.13
CA ALA A 208 -6.06 8.15 0.20
C ALA A 208 -6.33 9.18 1.30
N MET A 209 -5.81 10.41 1.17
CA MET A 209 -6.06 11.49 2.13
C MET A 209 -7.55 11.84 2.21
N MET A 210 -8.24 11.90 1.06
CA MET A 210 -9.66 12.20 1.02
C MET A 210 -10.53 11.12 1.67
N GLU A 211 -10.08 9.86 1.66
CA GLU A 211 -10.76 8.72 2.31
C GLU A 211 -10.27 8.45 3.73
N ASN A 212 -9.40 9.30 4.29
CA ASN A 212 -8.78 9.14 5.61
C ASN A 212 -7.99 7.82 5.75
N ILE A 213 -7.26 7.45 4.69
CA ILE A 213 -6.51 6.20 4.62
C ILE A 213 -5.00 6.48 4.72
N PRO A 214 -4.32 5.85 5.68
CA PRO A 214 -2.86 5.85 5.74
C PRO A 214 -2.23 5.33 4.45
N LEU A 215 -1.14 5.94 4.02
CA LEU A 215 -0.40 5.51 2.83
C LEU A 215 1.10 5.38 3.11
N ALA A 216 1.66 4.23 2.71
CA ALA A 216 3.09 3.98 2.71
C ALA A 216 3.63 3.95 1.26
N ASN A 217 4.55 4.85 0.92
CA ASN A 217 5.18 4.89 -0.38
C ASN A 217 6.40 3.96 -0.43
N GLY A 218 6.27 2.83 -1.12
CA GLY A 218 7.32 1.82 -1.25
C GLY A 218 8.34 2.06 -2.37
N ALA A 219 8.20 3.14 -3.14
CA ALA A 219 9.08 3.49 -4.25
C ALA A 219 9.68 4.89 -4.06
N PRO A 220 10.78 5.27 -4.74
CA PRO A 220 11.49 6.52 -4.50
C PRO A 220 10.83 7.77 -5.14
N ASN A 221 9.69 7.62 -5.83
CA ASN A 221 8.97 8.74 -6.44
C ASN A 221 8.39 9.72 -5.40
N LEU A 222 8.17 10.97 -5.83
CA LEU A 222 7.57 12.03 -5.02
C LEU A 222 6.05 11.85 -4.95
N SER A 223 5.56 11.17 -3.91
CA SER A 223 4.13 10.82 -3.77
C SER A 223 3.50 11.55 -2.59
N VAL A 224 3.94 11.19 -1.38
CA VAL A 224 3.45 11.74 -0.10
C VAL A 224 4.35 12.85 0.43
N ASP A 225 5.55 12.96 -0.14
CA ASP A 225 6.61 13.92 0.17
C ASP A 225 6.47 15.21 -0.64
N VAL A 226 5.24 15.65 -0.89
CA VAL A 226 4.93 16.95 -1.54
C VAL A 226 4.12 17.84 -0.60
N PRO A 227 4.33 19.18 -0.58
CA PRO A 227 3.70 20.07 0.41
C PRO A 227 2.18 19.95 0.50
N ALA A 228 1.48 19.87 -0.65
CA ALA A 228 0.03 19.70 -0.69
C ALA A 228 -0.47 18.42 0.01
N ILE A 229 0.25 17.29 -0.14
CA ILE A 229 -0.14 16.03 0.51
C ILE A 229 0.23 16.05 1.98
N LEU A 230 1.36 16.67 2.35
CA LEU A 230 1.74 16.87 3.75
C LEU A 230 0.71 17.73 4.50
N GLU A 231 0.24 18.82 3.87
CA GLU A 231 -0.83 19.69 4.39
C GLU A 231 -2.10 18.87 4.65
N LEU A 232 -2.58 18.13 3.65
CA LEU A 232 -3.77 17.26 3.78
C LEU A 232 -3.62 16.21 4.88
N ALA A 233 -2.46 15.57 4.99
CA ALA A 233 -2.18 14.56 6.00
C ALA A 233 -2.20 15.15 7.41
N LEU A 234 -1.64 16.35 7.60
CA LEU A 234 -1.64 17.07 8.87
C LEU A 234 -3.05 17.52 9.28
N GLU A 235 -3.78 18.15 8.36
CA GLU A 235 -5.16 18.61 8.62
C GLU A 235 -6.09 17.47 9.04
N ARG A 236 -5.92 16.30 8.43
CA ARG A 236 -6.77 15.13 8.64
C ARG A 236 -6.23 14.15 9.67
N ASN A 237 -5.05 14.42 10.25
CA ASN A 237 -4.33 13.54 11.18
C ASN A 237 -4.11 12.12 10.61
N ILE A 238 -3.74 12.02 9.34
CA ILE A 238 -3.53 10.74 8.66
C ILE A 238 -2.02 10.44 8.61
N PRO A 239 -1.58 9.27 9.11
CA PRO A 239 -0.19 8.87 8.99
C PRO A 239 0.16 8.53 7.54
N ILE A 240 1.20 9.17 7.04
CA ILE A 240 1.85 8.85 5.76
C ILE A 240 3.30 8.49 6.02
N MET A 241 3.85 7.58 5.22
CA MET A 241 5.25 7.16 5.35
C MET A 241 5.88 6.89 3.99
N GLY A 242 7.20 6.96 3.96
CA GLY A 242 7.98 6.77 2.75
C GLY A 242 9.34 7.47 2.86
N LYS A 243 10.21 7.30 1.89
CA LYS A 243 9.98 6.56 0.63
C LYS A 243 11.03 5.48 0.41
N ASP A 244 10.72 4.57 -0.51
CA ASP A 244 11.55 3.45 -0.93
C ASP A 244 11.73 2.35 0.12
N PHE A 245 11.47 1.09 -0.27
CA PHE A 245 11.65 -0.03 0.64
C PHE A 245 13.12 -0.33 0.86
N LYS A 246 13.57 -0.28 2.11
CA LYS A 246 14.92 -0.73 2.48
C LYS A 246 14.96 -2.26 2.64
N THR A 247 15.41 -2.95 1.59
CA THR A 247 15.25 -4.41 1.45
C THR A 247 16.55 -5.22 1.48
N GLY A 248 17.73 -4.60 1.42
CA GLY A 248 18.99 -5.34 1.36
C GLY A 248 20.25 -4.49 1.38
N GLN A 249 20.70 -4.04 0.21
CA GLN A 249 22.02 -3.39 0.05
C GLN A 249 22.16 -2.04 0.77
N THR A 250 21.07 -1.26 0.80
CA THR A 250 20.99 0.05 1.46
C THR A 250 20.77 -0.09 2.96
#